data_AF-A0A7W7CI98-F1
#
_entry.id   AF-A0A7W7CI98-F1
#
_cell.length_a   1.000
_cell.length_b   1.000
_cell.length_c   1.000
_cell.angle_alpha   90.00
_cell.angle_beta   90.00
_cell.angle_gamma   90.00
#
_symmetry.space_group_name_H-M   'P 1'
#
loop_
_entity.id
_entity.type
_entity.pdbx_description
1 polymer ?
#
loop_
_entity_poly.entity_id
_entity_poly.type
_entity_poly.pdbx_seq_one_letter_code
_entity_poly.pdbx_strand_id
1 'polypeptide(L)'
;MTAPDPESAGVLLGQARTVLLERWGDLVEAVFSYGAVEVDPAHLTVWVLLKGQADGLPEWYQPHRQSRPAGLPAELLDTVDAMRAAVVDCFRDHWPDPDGLRIGFDSAERVRDNGGYQYFRG
;
A
#
# COMPACT_ATOMS: atom_id res chain seq x y z
N MET A 1 2.15 5.43 25.29
CA MET A 1 2.55 4.65 24.11
C MET A 1 3.39 5.61 23.28
N THR A 2 4.70 5.41 23.23
CA THR A 2 5.63 6.27 22.49
C THR A 2 5.34 6.13 21.00
N ALA A 3 5.35 7.23 20.23
CA ALA A 3 5.21 7.15 18.79
C ALA A 3 6.31 6.22 18.22
N PRO A 4 6.00 5.30 17.29
CA PRO A 4 7.00 4.48 16.63
C PRO A 4 8.04 5.37 15.96
N ASP A 5 9.29 4.95 16.12
CA ASP A 5 10.45 5.59 15.53
C ASP A 5 10.37 5.48 13.98
N PRO A 6 10.66 6.56 13.23
CA PRO A 6 10.86 6.52 11.78
C PRO A 6 11.75 5.36 11.29
N GLU A 7 12.79 5.00 12.06
CA GLU A 7 13.67 3.88 11.73
C GLU A 7 12.89 2.54 11.69
N SER A 8 11.92 2.38 12.61
CA SER A 8 11.04 1.22 12.63
C SER A 8 10.10 1.21 11.42
N ALA A 9 9.57 2.36 11.00
CA ALA A 9 8.70 2.44 9.82
C ALA A 9 9.42 2.01 8.53
N GLY A 10 10.67 2.44 8.35
CA GLY A 10 11.49 2.05 7.20
C GLY A 10 11.79 0.55 7.16
N VAL A 11 12.11 -0.05 8.31
CA VAL A 11 12.36 -1.49 8.43
C VAL A 11 11.10 -2.30 8.09
N LEU A 12 9.95 -1.94 8.67
CA LEU A 12 8.68 -2.63 8.46
C LEU A 12 8.20 -2.48 7.01
N LEU A 13 8.39 -1.31 6.40
CA LEU A 13 8.14 -1.11 4.97
C LEU A 13 9.05 -1.99 4.11
N GLY A 14 10.33 -2.10 4.46
CA GLY A 14 11.27 -2.99 3.79
C GLY A 14 10.83 -4.46 3.84
N GLN A 15 10.37 -4.92 5.00
CA GLN A 15 9.81 -6.26 5.17
C GLN A 15 8.54 -6.47 4.32
N ALA A 16 7.60 -5.53 4.40
CA ALA A 16 6.36 -5.58 3.60
C ALA A 16 6.66 -5.62 2.10
N ARG A 17 7.62 -4.80 1.64
CA ARG A 17 8.09 -4.82 0.25
C ARG A 17 8.64 -6.20 -0.15
N THR A 18 9.50 -6.80 0.67
CA THR A 18 10.04 -8.14 0.41
C THR A 18 8.93 -9.17 0.31
N VAL A 19 8.02 -9.22 1.29
CA VAL A 19 6.89 -10.17 1.30
C VAL A 19 6.01 -10.02 0.06
N LEU A 20 5.68 -8.78 -0.32
CA LEU A 20 4.85 -8.52 -1.49
C LEU A 20 5.52 -8.93 -2.80
N LEU A 21 6.81 -8.62 -2.96
CA LEU A 21 7.55 -8.98 -4.18
C LEU A 21 7.82 -10.48 -4.29
N GLU A 22 8.05 -11.19 -3.17
CA GLU A 22 8.26 -12.64 -3.18
C GLU A 22 6.99 -13.41 -3.54
N ARG A 23 5.83 -12.95 -3.06
CA ARG A 23 4.54 -13.66 -3.26
C ARG A 23 3.81 -13.22 -4.52
N TRP A 24 3.98 -11.96 -4.94
CA TRP A 24 3.21 -11.33 -6.02
C TRP A 24 4.09 -10.48 -6.95
N GLY A 25 5.38 -10.75 -7.09
CA GLY A 25 6.30 -9.94 -7.91
C GLY A 25 5.92 -9.80 -9.40
N ASP A 26 5.13 -10.73 -9.92
CA ASP A 26 4.56 -10.64 -11.27
C ASP A 26 3.47 -9.56 -11.38
N LEU A 27 2.80 -9.26 -10.26
CA LEU A 27 1.74 -8.24 -10.17
C LEU A 27 2.23 -6.93 -9.55
N VAL A 28 3.24 -6.96 -8.68
CA VAL A 28 3.73 -5.78 -7.93
C VAL A 28 4.93 -5.17 -8.64
N GLU A 29 4.82 -3.90 -9.03
CA GLU A 29 5.92 -3.11 -9.58
C GLU A 29 6.75 -2.45 -8.47
N ALA A 30 6.08 -1.81 -7.51
CA ALA A 30 6.75 -1.04 -6.48
C ALA A 30 5.92 -1.00 -5.19
N VAL A 31 6.63 -0.87 -4.07
CA VAL A 31 6.04 -0.62 -2.74
C VAL A 31 6.84 0.50 -2.10
N PHE A 32 6.16 1.55 -1.65
CA PHE A 32 6.80 2.70 -1.00
C PHE A 32 5.86 3.34 0.02
N SER A 33 6.41 4.18 0.90
CA SER A 33 5.63 4.98 1.84
C SER A 33 5.51 6.43 1.38
N TYR A 34 4.44 7.08 1.84
CA TYR A 34 4.20 8.51 1.71
C TYR A 34 3.60 9.05 3.01
N GLY A 35 3.89 10.31 3.34
CA GLY A 35 3.39 11.01 4.53
C GLY A 35 4.47 11.38 5.55
N ALA A 36 4.13 12.28 6.47
CA ALA A 36 5.01 12.81 7.52
C ALA A 36 5.04 11.87 8.75
N VAL A 37 5.55 10.65 8.56
CA VAL A 37 5.58 9.57 9.56
C VAL A 37 6.42 9.95 10.78
N GLU A 38 7.45 10.77 10.55
CA GLU A 38 8.33 11.35 11.57
C GLU A 38 7.63 12.38 12.47
N VAL A 39 6.49 12.90 12.05
CA VAL A 39 5.66 13.81 12.85
C VAL A 39 4.57 13.04 13.59
N ASP A 40 3.82 12.19 12.86
CA ASP A 40 2.80 11.33 13.43
C ASP A 40 2.73 10.00 12.65
N PRO A 41 2.85 8.84 13.34
CA PRO A 41 2.67 7.51 12.75
C PRO A 41 1.36 7.35 11.96
N ALA A 42 0.29 8.06 12.33
CA ALA A 42 -0.99 8.05 11.63
C ALA A 42 -0.93 8.67 10.22
N HIS A 43 0.16 9.36 9.89
CA HIS A 43 0.43 9.88 8.54
C HIS A 43 1.06 8.85 7.61
N LEU A 44 1.48 7.67 8.11
CA LEU A 44 2.01 6.61 7.25
C LEU A 44 0.95 6.13 6.27
N THR A 45 1.26 6.29 4.98
CA THR A 45 0.54 5.66 3.88
C THR A 45 1.49 4.75 3.12
N VAL A 46 1.13 3.47 2.99
CA VAL A 46 1.86 2.51 2.15
C VAL A 46 1.16 2.43 0.80
N TRP A 47 1.90 2.62 -0.28
CA TRP A 47 1.42 2.48 -1.65
C TRP A 47 2.00 1.22 -2.28
N VAL A 48 1.13 0.44 -2.91
CA VAL A 48 1.49 -0.73 -3.72
C VAL A 48 1.11 -0.43 -5.17
N LEU A 49 2.11 -0.32 -6.04
CA LEU A 49 1.89 -0.14 -7.47
C LEU A 49 1.84 -1.49 -8.15
N LEU A 50 0.77 -1.70 -8.92
CA LEU A 50 0.50 -2.96 -9.59
C LEU A 50 0.73 -2.82 -11.10
N LYS A 51 1.19 -3.90 -11.74
CA LYS A 51 1.40 -4.02 -13.19
C LYS A 51 0.12 -4.47 -13.88
N GLY A 52 -0.04 -4.12 -15.15
CA GLY A 52 -1.05 -4.70 -16.04
C GLY A 52 -2.49 -4.45 -15.57
N GLN A 53 -3.23 -5.53 -15.23
CA GLN A 53 -4.69 -5.52 -14.99
C GLN A 53 -5.18 -4.56 -13.88
N ALA A 54 -4.27 -3.95 -13.13
CA ALA A 54 -4.58 -2.92 -12.14
C ALA A 54 -5.11 -1.61 -12.72
N ASP A 55 -5.06 -1.38 -14.04
CA ASP A 55 -5.70 -0.21 -14.67
C ASP A 55 -7.20 -0.13 -14.42
N GLY A 56 -7.85 -1.25 -14.12
CA GLY A 56 -9.26 -1.27 -13.73
C GLY A 56 -9.51 -0.74 -12.31
N LEU A 57 -8.50 -0.70 -11.43
CA LEU A 57 -8.69 -0.21 -10.07
C LEU A 57 -9.03 1.29 -10.07
N PRO A 58 -9.91 1.75 -9.16
CA PRO A 58 -10.06 3.16 -8.90
C PRO A 58 -8.72 3.82 -8.58
N GLU A 59 -8.57 5.08 -8.97
CA GLU A 59 -7.43 5.89 -8.56
C GLU A 59 -7.38 5.96 -7.03
N TRP A 60 -6.16 5.80 -6.51
CA TRP A 60 -5.89 5.84 -5.07
C TRP A 60 -6.73 4.84 -4.27
N TYR A 61 -6.92 3.63 -4.82
CA TYR A 61 -7.81 2.64 -4.21
C TYR A 61 -7.34 2.19 -2.83
N GLN A 62 -8.20 2.32 -1.81
CA GLN A 62 -7.94 1.95 -0.43
C GLN A 62 -9.05 1.01 0.08
N PRO A 63 -8.85 -0.33 0.02
CA PRO A 63 -9.91 -1.31 0.28
C PRO A 63 -10.54 -1.23 1.67
N HIS A 64 -9.83 -0.73 2.69
CA HIS A 64 -10.38 -0.55 4.04
C HIS A 64 -11.20 0.75 4.21
N ARG A 65 -11.16 1.66 3.23
CA ARG A 65 -11.81 2.98 3.33
C ARG A 65 -12.83 3.23 2.23
N GLN A 66 -12.80 2.43 1.18
CA GLN A 66 -13.67 2.57 0.04
C GLN A 66 -14.51 1.30 -0.13
N SER A 67 -15.70 1.47 -0.73
CA SER A 67 -16.52 0.33 -1.11
C SER A 67 -15.81 -0.51 -2.17
N ARG A 68 -15.97 -1.83 -2.09
CA ARG A 68 -15.46 -2.77 -3.07
C ARG A 68 -15.95 -2.38 -4.48
N PRO A 69 -15.07 -2.13 -5.46
CA PRO A 69 -15.46 -1.66 -6.78
C PRO A 69 -16.33 -2.68 -7.50
N ALA A 70 -17.45 -2.23 -8.07
CA ALA A 70 -18.28 -3.07 -8.91
C ALA A 70 -17.63 -3.25 -10.30
N GLY A 71 -17.75 -4.45 -10.86
CA GLY A 71 -17.28 -4.74 -12.24
C GLY A 71 -15.81 -5.15 -12.36
N LEU A 72 -15.05 -5.19 -11.26
CA LEU A 72 -13.71 -5.77 -11.26
C LEU A 72 -13.73 -7.29 -11.00
N PRO A 73 -12.75 -8.03 -11.53
CA PRO A 73 -12.61 -9.46 -11.24
C PRO A 73 -12.50 -9.69 -9.73
N ALA A 74 -13.28 -10.65 -9.22
CA ALA A 74 -13.26 -10.99 -7.79
C ALA A 74 -11.84 -11.40 -7.33
N GLU A 75 -11.13 -12.16 -8.16
CA GLU A 75 -9.75 -12.61 -7.92
C GLU A 75 -8.76 -11.46 -7.75
N LEU A 76 -8.89 -10.38 -8.52
CA LEU A 76 -8.04 -9.19 -8.36
C LEU A 76 -8.29 -8.53 -7.00
N LEU A 77 -9.55 -8.39 -6.61
CA LEU A 77 -9.94 -7.77 -5.36
C LEU A 77 -9.53 -8.62 -4.14
N ASP A 78 -9.68 -9.94 -4.22
CA ASP A 78 -9.23 -10.86 -3.18
C ASP A 78 -7.69 -10.86 -3.07
N THR A 79 -6.99 -10.72 -4.20
CA THR A 79 -5.53 -10.55 -4.22
C THR A 79 -5.11 -9.25 -3.53
N VAL A 80 -5.80 -8.14 -3.81
CA VAL A 80 -5.56 -6.84 -3.15
C VAL A 80 -5.82 -6.94 -1.64
N ASP A 81 -6.90 -7.60 -1.22
CA ASP A 81 -7.21 -7.81 0.19
C ASP A 81 -6.11 -8.68 0.88
N ALA A 82 -5.61 -9.71 0.19
CA ALA A 82 -4.52 -10.55 0.69
C ALA A 82 -3.18 -9.79 0.80
N MET A 83 -2.86 -8.93 -0.18
CA MET A 83 -1.69 -8.05 -0.12
C MET A 83 -1.79 -7.09 1.05
N ARG A 84 -2.97 -6.48 1.27
CA ARG A 84 -3.21 -5.61 2.42
C ARG A 84 -2.96 -6.36 3.72
N ALA A 85 -3.54 -7.55 3.88
CA ALA A 85 -3.35 -8.36 5.08
C ALA A 85 -1.87 -8.65 5.34
N ALA A 86 -1.10 -8.99 4.30
CA ALA A 86 0.34 -9.22 4.40
C ALA A 86 1.12 -7.97 4.86
N VAL A 87 0.75 -6.78 4.37
CA VAL A 87 1.34 -5.52 4.87
C VAL A 87 0.99 -5.31 6.34
N VAL A 88 -0.28 -5.44 6.72
CA VAL A 88 -0.71 -5.29 8.13
C VAL A 88 0.03 -6.25 9.05
N ASP A 89 0.22 -7.50 8.62
CA ASP A 89 0.93 -8.51 9.40
C ASP A 89 2.39 -8.14 9.66
N CYS A 90 3.07 -7.50 8.70
CA CYS A 90 4.44 -7.00 8.92
C CYS A 90 4.48 -5.95 10.04
N PHE A 91 3.41 -5.18 10.22
CA PHE A 91 3.34 -4.07 11.19
C PHE A 91 2.69 -4.47 12.53
N ARG A 92 2.09 -5.66 12.63
CA ARG A 92 1.18 -6.08 13.71
C ARG A 92 1.74 -5.92 15.12
N ASP A 93 3.00 -6.29 15.33
CA ASP A 93 3.63 -6.30 16.66
C ASP A 93 4.45 -5.04 16.96
N HIS A 94 4.63 -4.17 15.97
CA HIS A 94 5.59 -3.06 16.01
C HIS A 94 4.97 -1.70 15.72
N TRP A 95 3.71 -1.67 15.27
CA TRP A 95 2.99 -0.44 14.95
C TRP A 95 1.84 -0.20 15.94
N PRO A 96 1.58 1.05 16.36
CA PRO A 96 0.52 1.36 17.33
C PRO A 96 -0.89 0.98 16.90
N ASP A 97 -1.18 1.12 15.61
CA ASP A 97 -2.48 0.80 15.01
C ASP A 97 -2.24 0.17 13.62
N PRO A 98 -1.93 -1.14 13.58
CA PRO A 98 -1.61 -1.83 12.34
C PRO A 98 -2.86 -1.97 11.44
N ASP A 99 -4.05 -2.12 12.02
CA ASP A 99 -5.30 -2.24 11.26
C ASP A 99 -5.74 -0.90 10.66
N GLY A 100 -5.43 0.21 11.32
CA GLY A 100 -5.68 1.58 10.84
C GLY A 100 -4.70 2.09 9.79
N LEU A 101 -3.67 1.30 9.43
CA LEU A 101 -2.71 1.66 8.38
C LEU A 101 -3.41 2.02 7.07
N ARG A 102 -2.99 3.14 6.48
CA ARG A 102 -3.44 3.54 5.15
C ARG A 102 -2.63 2.76 4.14
N ILE A 103 -3.27 1.79 3.50
CA ILE A 103 -2.65 0.97 2.46
C ILE A 103 -3.44 1.19 1.18
N GLY A 104 -2.79 1.81 0.20
CA GLY A 104 -3.35 2.16 -1.08
C GLY A 104 -2.75 1.33 -2.21
N PHE A 105 -3.55 1.11 -3.25
CA PHE A 105 -3.19 0.38 -4.44
C PHE A 105 -3.47 1.26 -5.66
N ASP A 106 -2.56 1.26 -6.63
CA ASP A 106 -2.76 1.96 -7.90
C ASP A 106 -2.06 1.24 -9.05
N SER A 107 -2.42 1.63 -10.28
CA SER A 107 -1.72 1.18 -11.48
C SER A 107 -0.36 1.88 -11.61
N ALA A 108 0.69 1.08 -11.80
CA ALA A 108 2.02 1.59 -12.10
C ALA A 108 2.06 2.40 -13.41
N GLU A 109 1.23 2.02 -14.40
CA GLU A 109 1.13 2.74 -15.67
C GLU A 109 0.47 4.10 -15.46
N ARG A 110 -0.66 4.14 -14.76
CA ARG A 110 -1.34 5.41 -14.41
C ARG A 110 -0.42 6.35 -13.65
N VAL A 111 0.29 5.86 -12.64
CA VAL A 111 1.23 6.68 -11.87
C VAL A 111 2.34 7.24 -12.78
N ARG A 112 2.89 6.42 -13.68
CA ARG A 112 3.93 6.84 -14.62
C ARG A 112 3.42 7.94 -15.57
N ASP A 113 2.24 7.75 -16.12
CA ASP A 113 1.63 8.66 -17.10
C ASP A 113 1.23 10.00 -16.46
N ASN A 114 0.95 10.02 -15.16
CA ASN A 114 0.57 11.21 -14.41
C ASN A 114 1.74 11.85 -13.62
N GLY A 115 2.98 11.68 -14.08
CA GLY A 115 4.14 12.38 -13.53
C GLY A 115 4.85 11.68 -12.37
N GLY A 116 4.64 10.37 -12.22
CA GLY A 116 5.34 9.52 -11.25
C GLY A 116 4.99 9.87 -9.81
N TYR A 117 5.98 9.94 -8.91
CA TYR A 117 5.74 10.24 -7.49
C TYR A 117 5.00 11.56 -7.21
N GLN A 118 5.02 12.53 -8.13
CA GLN A 118 4.26 13.79 -7.97
C GLN A 118 2.74 13.56 -8.04
N TYR A 119 2.30 12.45 -8.62
CA TYR A 119 0.91 12.04 -8.69
C TYR A 119 0.20 12.02 -7.33
N PHE A 120 0.92 11.63 -6.27
CA PHE A 120 0.38 11.54 -4.92
C PHE A 120 0.42 12.87 -4.14
N ARG A 121 0.81 13.97 -4.80
CA ARG A 121 0.89 15.33 -4.19
C ARG A 121 -0.27 16.26 -4.57
N GLY A 122 -1.21 15.77 -5.38
CA GLY A 122 -2.38 16.54 -5.86
C GLY A 122 -3.25 17.09 -4.73
#